data_AF-A0A519WH65-F1
#
_entry.id   AF-A0A519WH65-F1
#
_cell.length_a   1.000
_cell.length_b   1.000
_cell.length_c   1.000
_cell.angle_alpha   90.00
_cell.angle_beta   90.00
_cell.angle_gamma   90.00
#
_symmetry.space_group_name_H-M   'P 1'
#
loop_
_entity.id
_entity.type
_entity.pdbx_description
1 polymer ?
#
loop_
_entity_poly.entity_id
_entity_poly.type
_entity_poly.pdbx_seq_one_letter_code
_entity_poly.pdbx_strand_id
1 'polypeptide(L)' 'MKDVKKQNLPVKMCLVCQRPFAWRKKWEKNWNEVKYCSKKCSVQKKPN' A
#
# COMPACT_ATOMS: atom_id res chain seq x y z
N MET A 1 -16.06 -2.81 23.03
CA MET A 1 -15.81 -2.20 21.69
C MET A 1 -14.31 -2.12 21.52
N LYS A 2 -13.68 -3.08 20.83
CA LYS A 2 -12.22 -3.10 20.66
C LYS A 2 -11.89 -2.32 19.40
N ASP A 3 -11.75 -1.00 19.56
CA ASP A 3 -11.15 -0.12 18.56
C ASP A 3 -9.69 -0.54 18.37
N VAL A 4 -9.46 -1.43 17.41
CA VAL A 4 -8.10 -1.76 16.97
C VAL A 4 -7.56 -0.48 16.34
N LYS A 5 -6.83 0.31 17.12
CA LYS A 5 -6.12 1.50 16.66
C LYS A 5 -5.34 1.13 15.41
N LYS A 6 -5.78 1.64 14.25
CA LYS A 6 -5.16 1.42 12.93
C LYS A 6 -3.71 1.96 12.83
N GLN A 7 -3.17 2.48 13.93
CA GLN A 7 -1.85 3.07 14.06
C GLN A 7 -0.69 2.06 13.97
N ASN A 8 -0.94 0.76 14.20
CA ASN A 8 0.11 -0.27 14.13
C ASN A 8 0.19 -0.98 12.77
N LEU A 9 -0.59 -0.56 11.78
CA LEU A 9 -0.52 -1.19 10.46
C LEU A 9 0.78 -0.78 9.77
N PRO A 10 1.49 -1.73 9.14
CA PRO A 10 2.71 -1.39 8.41
C PRO A 10 2.35 -0.42 7.28
N VAL A 11 3.11 0.67 7.23
CA VAL A 11 3.01 1.73 6.22
C VAL A 11 4.17 1.60 5.25
N LYS A 12 3.88 1.71 3.94
CA LYS A 12 4.88 1.73 2.87
C LYS A 12 4.73 3.03 2.06
N MET A 13 5.80 3.47 1.42
CA MET A 13 5.74 4.56 0.45
C MET A 13 5.45 4.02 -0.95
N CYS A 14 4.54 4.70 -1.66
CA CYS A 14 4.26 4.37 -3.06
C CYS A 14 5.39 4.90 -3.97
N LEU A 15 6.01 4.04 -4.76
CA LEU A 15 7.10 4.45 -5.67
C LEU A 15 6.68 5.40 -6.80
N VAL A 16 5.38 5.57 -7.06
CA VAL A 16 4.88 6.45 -8.15
C VAL A 16 4.42 7.80 -7.62
N CYS A 17 3.56 7.82 -6.59
CA CYS A 17 3.03 9.07 -6.06
C CYS A 17 3.72 9.54 -4.77
N GLN A 18 4.67 8.76 -4.24
CA GLN A 18 5.42 9.05 -3.00
C GLN A 18 4.54 9.27 -1.76
N ARG A 19 3.28 8.82 -1.81
CA ARG A 19 2.35 8.92 -0.69
C ARG A 19 2.51 7.71 0.24
N PRO A 20 2.53 7.91 1.56
CA PRO A 20 2.47 6.82 2.51
C PRO A 20 1.11 6.14 2.43
N PHE A 21 1.10 4.81 2.44
CA PHE A 21 -0.13 4.03 2.45
C PHE A 21 -0.02 2.86 3.44
N ALA A 22 -1.06 2.68 4.23
CA ALA A 22 -1.14 1.63 5.24
C ALA A 22 -1.58 0.30 4.61
N TRP A 23 -1.16 -0.79 5.23
CA TRP A 23 -1.63 -2.15 4.91
C TRP A 23 -3.16 -2.23 4.81
N ARG A 24 -3.63 -3.06 3.88
CA ARG A 24 -5.05 -3.35 3.66
C ARG A 24 -5.23 -4.85 3.64
N LYS A 25 -6.38 -5.34 4.11
CA LYS A 25 -6.72 -6.78 4.14
C LYS A 25 -6.54 -7.49 2.79
N LYS A 26 -6.81 -6.81 1.68
CA LYS A 26 -6.58 -7.34 0.32
C LYS A 26 -5.12 -7.68 0.00
N TRP A 27 -4.18 -7.20 0.81
CA TRP A 27 -2.75 -7.39 0.64
C TRP A 27 -2.16 -8.41 1.61
N GLU A 28 -2.98 -9.10 2.40
CA GLU A 28 -2.52 -10.08 3.38
C GLU A 28 -1.52 -11.10 2.80
N LYS A 29 -1.78 -11.59 1.59
CA LYS A 29 -0.95 -12.62 0.95
C LYS A 29 0.27 -12.08 0.19
N ASN A 30 0.23 -10.84 -0.28
CA ASN A 30 1.23 -10.28 -1.20
C ASN A 30 1.81 -8.95 -0.72
N TRP A 31 1.63 -8.59 0.56
CA TRP A 31 2.10 -7.31 1.11
C TRP A 31 3.57 -7.04 0.84
N ASN A 32 4.42 -8.08 0.89
CA ASN A 32 5.85 -7.97 0.59
C ASN A 32 6.12 -7.48 -0.83
N GLU A 33 5.31 -7.90 -1.81
CA GLU A 33 5.43 -7.50 -3.22
C GLU A 33 4.75 -6.16 -3.53
N VAL A 34 3.82 -5.72 -2.69
CA VAL A 34 3.09 -4.46 -2.88
C VAL A 34 4.02 -3.25 -2.67
N LYS A 35 4.32 -2.57 -3.79
CA LYS A 35 5.14 -1.34 -3.86
C LYS A 35 4.34 -0.07 -4.17
N TYR A 36 3.04 -0.21 -4.47
CA TYR A 36 2.20 0.88 -4.95
C TYR A 36 0.90 0.97 -4.16
N CYS A 37 0.43 2.19 -3.90
CA CYS A 37 -0.80 2.41 -3.11
C CYS A 37 -2.07 1.92 -3.84
N SER A 38 -2.04 1.87 -5.18
CA SER A 38 -3.21 1.64 -6.04
C SER A 38 -2.80 0.99 -7.37
N LYS A 39 -3.77 0.30 -8.01
CA LYS A 39 -3.59 -0.26 -9.36
C LYS A 39 -3.23 0.83 -10.39
N LYS A 40 -3.80 2.03 -10.25
CA LYS A 40 -3.43 3.20 -11.06
C LYS A 40 -1.92 3.49 -11.03
N CYS A 41 -1.33 3.54 -9.84
CA CYS A 41 0.11 3.74 -9.67
C CYS A 41 0.93 2.57 -10.22
N SER A 42 0.45 1.34 -10.06
CA SER A 42 1.12 0.17 -10.66
C SER A 42 1.15 0.21 -12.19
N VAL A 43 0.11 0.76 -12.82
CA VAL A 43 0.02 0.89 -14.29
C VAL A 43 0.80 2.12 -14.80
N GLN A 44 0.84 3.21 -14.02
CA GLN A 44 1.60 4.42 -14.35
C GLN A 44 3.11 4.19 -14.46
N LYS A 45 3.66 3.18 -13.77
CA LYS A 45 5.09 2.84 -13.86
C LYS A 45 5.47 2.15 -15.18
N LYS A 46 4.58 2.07 -16.19
CA LYS A 46 5.02 1.66 -17.52
C LYS A 46 5.97 2.75 -18.05
N PRO A 47 7.28 2.47 -18.20
CA PRO A 47 8.13 3.38 -18.95
C PRO A 47 7.56 3.43 -20.37
N ASN A 48 7.55 4.62 -20.94
CA ASN A 48 7.36 4.79 -22.36
C ASN A 48 8.44 4.03 -23.13
#